data_AF-S8C645-F1
#
_entry.id   AF-S8C645-F1
#
_cell.length_a   1.000
_cell.length_b   1.000
_cell.length_c   1.000
_cell.angle_alpha   90.00
_cell.angle_beta   90.00
_cell.angle_gamma   90.00
#
_symmetry.space_group_name_H-M   'P 1'
#
loop_
_entity.id
_entity.type
_entity.pdbx_description
1 polymer ?
#
loop_
_entity_poly.entity_id
_entity_poly.type
_entity_poly.pdbx_seq_one_letter_code
_entity_poly.pdbx_strand_id
1 'polypeptide(L)'
;MTPADRISAFALAAVSVVFLVSYLKLNVNWRRSSKYSRRKSEIKKLRKGIVAAVGNTPLILINSLSDATGCKILAKAEFLNPGGSVKDRIAVKIIEEALDSGALSPGGTITEGSAGSTAISLANIAPAYGCKCHVVIPDDAAIEKCSL
;
A
#
# COMPACT_ATOMS: atom_id res chain seq x y z
N MET A 1 30.59 -34.79 46.30
CA MET A 1 30.51 -34.22 44.94
C MET A 1 31.90 -33.74 44.59
N THR A 2 32.57 -34.44 43.68
CA THR A 2 34.00 -34.22 43.41
C THR A 2 34.22 -32.90 42.64
N PRO A 3 35.43 -32.31 42.66
CA PRO A 3 35.73 -31.10 41.90
C PRO A 3 35.44 -31.24 40.40
N ALA A 4 35.60 -32.46 39.85
CA ALA A 4 35.30 -32.79 38.46
C ALA A 4 33.79 -32.72 38.14
N ASP A 5 32.92 -33.12 39.08
CA ASP A 5 31.45 -33.10 38.91
C ASP A 5 30.90 -31.67 38.89
N ARG A 6 31.55 -30.73 39.58
CA ARG A 6 31.14 -29.32 39.56
C ARG A 6 31.50 -28.67 38.23
N ILE A 7 32.70 -28.93 37.71
CA ILE A 7 33.17 -28.39 36.41
C ILE A 7 32.30 -28.92 35.26
N SER A 8 31.94 -30.20 35.27
CA SER A 8 31.06 -30.79 34.26
C SER A 8 29.64 -30.23 34.32
N ALA A 9 29.09 -29.99 35.51
CA ALA A 9 27.79 -29.35 35.69
C ALA A 9 27.77 -27.90 35.18
N PHE A 10 28.83 -27.12 35.45
CA PHE A 10 28.96 -25.76 34.92
C PHE A 10 29.12 -25.75 33.39
N ALA A 11 29.86 -26.70 32.82
CA ALA A 11 30.02 -26.84 31.38
C ALA A 11 28.68 -27.18 30.69
N LEU A 12 27.91 -28.12 31.24
CA LEU A 12 26.57 -28.47 30.73
C LEU A 12 25.59 -27.29 30.82
N ALA A 13 25.61 -26.54 31.93
CA ALA A 13 24.79 -25.34 32.07
C ALA A 13 25.18 -24.27 31.02
N ALA A 14 26.48 -24.01 30.83
CA ALA A 14 26.94 -23.05 29.83
C ALA A 14 26.53 -23.44 28.40
N VAL A 15 26.67 -24.72 28.04
CA VAL A 15 26.23 -25.24 26.73
C VAL A 15 24.72 -25.06 26.55
N SER A 16 23.92 -25.38 27.58
CA SER A 16 22.46 -25.22 27.51
C SER A 16 22.01 -23.75 27.31
N VAL A 17 22.71 -22.80 27.94
CA VAL A 17 22.44 -21.36 27.79
C VAL A 17 22.79 -20.87 26.38
N VAL A 18 23.92 -21.30 25.82
CA VAL A 18 24.33 -20.95 24.45
C VAL A 18 23.34 -21.50 23.42
N PHE A 19 22.84 -22.73 23.61
CA PHE A 19 21.80 -23.31 22.77
C PHE A 19 20.48 -22.55 22.87
N LEU A 20 20.06 -22.17 24.08
CA LEU A 20 18.83 -21.41 24.30
C LEU A 20 18.89 -20.02 23.64
N VAL A 21 19.99 -19.29 23.81
CA VAL A 21 20.19 -17.97 23.19
C VAL A 21 20.24 -18.08 21.67
N SER A 22 20.90 -19.10 21.11
CA SER A 22 20.93 -19.34 19.67
C SER A 22 19.55 -19.69 19.12
N TYR A 23 18.80 -20.56 19.81
CA TYR A 23 17.43 -20.92 19.45
C TYR A 23 16.50 -19.69 19.46
N LEU A 24 16.60 -18.83 20.48
CA LEU A 24 15.81 -17.59 20.57
C LEU A 24 16.16 -16.62 19.43
N LYS A 25 17.45 -16.41 19.13
CA LYS A 25 17.88 -15.56 18.01
C LYS A 25 17.40 -16.10 16.66
N LEU A 26 17.52 -17.41 16.43
CA LEU A 26 17.06 -18.06 15.20
C LEU A 26 15.54 -17.97 15.06
N ASN A 27 14.77 -18.20 16.14
CA ASN A 27 13.31 -18.14 16.11
C ASN A 27 12.80 -16.70 15.88
N VAL A 28 13.44 -15.69 16.50
CA VAL A 28 13.12 -14.27 16.27
C VAL A 28 13.44 -13.84 14.84
N ASN A 29 14.61 -14.21 14.30
CA ASN A 29 14.99 -13.93 12.92
C ASN A 29 14.10 -14.67 11.91
N TRP A 30 13.75 -15.92 12.19
CA TRP A 30 12.86 -16.72 11.36
C TRP A 30 11.44 -16.14 11.33
N ARG A 31 10.90 -15.66 12.47
CA ARG A 31 9.62 -14.94 12.52
C ARG A 31 9.65 -13.59 11.77
N ARG A 32 10.76 -12.87 11.80
CA ARG A 32 10.94 -11.63 11.02
C ARG A 32 11.03 -11.92 9.51
N SER A 33 11.81 -12.93 9.13
CA SER A 33 11.97 -13.38 7.74
C SER A 33 10.66 -13.94 7.17
N SER A 34 9.90 -14.72 7.94
CA SER A 34 8.62 -15.28 7.49
C SER A 34 7.55 -14.20 7.29
N LYS A 35 7.50 -13.17 8.15
CA LYS A 35 6.62 -12.01 7.95
C LYS A 35 6.99 -11.22 6.68
N TYR A 36 8.28 -11.04 6.39
CA TYR A 36 8.75 -10.36 5.19
C TYR A 36 8.44 -11.16 3.91
N SER A 37 8.72 -12.47 3.92
CA SER A 37 8.45 -13.39 2.81
C SER A 37 6.95 -13.53 2.51
N ARG A 38 6.10 -13.61 3.55
CA ARG A 38 4.64 -13.67 3.41
C ARG A 38 4.05 -12.39 2.81
N ARG A 39 4.62 -11.22 3.14
CA ARG A 39 4.26 -9.94 2.51
C ARG A 39 4.67 -9.90 1.04
N LYS A 40 5.82 -10.49 0.69
CA LYS A 40 6.30 -10.60 -0.70
C LYS A 40 5.46 -11.57 -1.55
N SER A 41 4.89 -12.63 -0.96
CA SER A 41 3.95 -13.52 -1.66
C SER A 41 2.56 -12.90 -1.89
N GLU A 42 2.11 -11.99 -1.03
CA GLU A 42 0.88 -11.21 -1.28
C GLU A 42 1.01 -10.22 -2.45
N ILE A 43 2.22 -9.68 -2.67
CA ILE A 43 2.54 -8.76 -3.79
C ILE A 43 2.32 -9.43 -5.16
N LYS A 44 2.28 -10.76 -5.23
CA LYS A 44 2.12 -11.50 -6.50
C LYS A 44 0.74 -12.15 -6.68
N LYS A 45 -0.30 -11.64 -6.01
CA LYS A 45 -1.68 -11.94 -6.42
C LYS A 45 -1.96 -11.14 -7.69
N LEU A 46 -2.17 -11.81 -8.82
CA LEU A 46 -2.46 -11.17 -10.10
C LEU A 46 -3.72 -10.30 -9.92
N ARG A 47 -3.50 -9.00 -9.85
CA ARG A 47 -4.51 -7.98 -9.61
C ARG A 47 -5.28 -7.77 -10.93
N LYS A 48 -6.57 -8.11 -10.97
CA LYS A 48 -7.39 -8.01 -12.19
C LYS A 48 -7.90 -6.59 -12.35
N GLY A 49 -7.65 -5.99 -13.51
CA GLY A 49 -8.17 -4.66 -13.89
C GLY A 49 -7.43 -3.48 -13.24
N ILE A 50 -7.76 -2.28 -13.73
CA ILE A 50 -7.12 -1.01 -13.33
C ILE A 50 -7.35 -0.64 -11.86
N VAL A 51 -8.52 -0.99 -11.31
CA VAL A 51 -8.87 -0.77 -9.89
C VAL A 51 -7.83 -1.40 -8.97
N ALA A 52 -7.34 -2.57 -9.34
CA ALA A 52 -6.38 -3.28 -8.52
C ALA A 52 -4.97 -2.63 -8.57
N ALA A 53 -4.68 -1.79 -9.56
CA ALA A 53 -3.47 -0.96 -9.58
C ALA A 53 -3.57 0.30 -8.69
N VAL A 54 -4.76 0.63 -8.15
CA VAL A 54 -4.93 1.74 -7.22
C VAL A 54 -4.32 1.41 -5.85
N GLY A 55 -3.58 2.36 -5.30
CA GLY A 55 -2.94 2.27 -4.00
C GLY A 55 -1.61 1.53 -4.01
N ASN A 56 -1.16 1.13 -2.80
CA ASN A 56 0.19 0.56 -2.60
C ASN A 56 1.34 1.39 -3.24
N THR A 57 1.14 2.70 -3.33
CA THR A 57 2.13 3.65 -3.86
C THR A 57 3.37 3.71 -2.96
N PRO A 58 4.56 3.93 -3.51
CA PRO A 58 5.80 3.89 -2.74
C PRO A 58 5.93 5.09 -1.78
N LEU A 59 6.69 4.87 -0.71
CA LEU A 59 7.28 5.93 0.10
C LEU A 59 8.72 6.15 -0.39
N ILE A 60 9.03 7.38 -0.81
CA ILE A 60 10.33 7.75 -1.39
C ILE A 60 11.07 8.60 -0.37
N LEU A 61 12.29 8.21 0.00
CA LEU A 61 13.14 9.02 0.88
C LEU A 61 13.64 10.25 0.13
N ILE A 62 13.45 11.44 0.71
CA ILE A 62 14.03 12.67 0.18
C ILE A 62 15.33 12.95 0.93
N ASN A 63 16.46 12.56 0.36
CA ASN A 63 17.77 12.69 1.02
C ASN A 63 18.09 14.15 1.35
N SER A 64 18.00 15.06 0.37
CA SER A 64 18.36 16.47 0.55
C SER A 64 17.60 17.16 1.68
N LEU A 65 16.28 16.96 1.77
CA LEU A 65 15.47 17.53 2.85
C LEU A 65 15.75 16.83 4.19
N SER A 66 16.03 15.52 4.16
CA SER A 66 16.35 14.79 5.38
C SER A 66 17.67 15.27 5.97
N ASP A 67 18.67 15.49 5.14
CA ASP A 67 19.99 16.00 5.53
C ASP A 67 19.88 17.44 6.04
N ALA A 68 19.10 18.29 5.37
CA ALA A 68 18.92 19.69 5.76
C ALA A 68 18.18 19.88 7.10
N THR A 69 17.32 18.94 7.46
CA THR A 69 16.46 19.04 8.67
C THR A 69 16.92 18.14 9.82
N GLY A 70 17.84 17.21 9.58
CA GLY A 70 18.19 16.15 10.52
C GLY A 70 17.06 15.13 10.78
N CYS A 71 15.93 15.24 10.07
CA CYS A 71 14.76 14.39 10.23
C CYS A 71 14.60 13.45 9.04
N LYS A 72 14.01 12.26 9.22
CA LYS A 72 13.72 11.35 8.10
C LYS A 72 12.46 11.81 7.35
N ILE A 73 12.63 12.41 6.17
CA ILE A 73 11.52 12.93 5.35
C ILE A 73 11.21 11.96 4.19
N LEU A 74 9.95 11.52 4.11
CA LEU A 74 9.46 10.59 3.09
C LEU A 74 8.34 11.24 2.26
N ALA A 75 8.41 11.13 0.93
CA ALA A 75 7.32 11.48 0.03
C ALA A 75 6.40 10.27 -0.20
N LYS A 76 5.09 10.47 -0.15
CA LYS A 76 4.11 9.46 -0.58
C LYS A 76 3.73 9.71 -2.04
N ALA A 77 4.17 8.83 -2.95
CA ALA A 77 4.06 9.04 -4.39
C ALA A 77 2.66 8.69 -4.95
N GLU A 78 1.62 9.42 -4.53
CA GLU A 78 0.23 9.21 -4.98
C GLU A 78 -0.02 9.54 -6.46
N PHE A 79 0.91 10.22 -7.11
CA PHE A 79 0.85 10.44 -8.56
C PHE A 79 1.09 9.16 -9.38
N LEU A 80 1.50 8.06 -8.73
CA LEU A 80 1.68 6.75 -9.37
C LEU A 80 0.42 5.87 -9.35
N ASN A 81 -0.71 6.35 -8.85
CA ASN A 81 -1.97 5.66 -9.11
C ASN A 81 -2.34 5.80 -10.61
N PRO A 82 -3.17 4.90 -11.18
CA PRO A 82 -3.45 4.86 -12.63
C PRO A 82 -4.02 6.14 -13.25
N GLY A 83 -4.86 6.88 -12.53
CA GLY A 83 -5.39 8.19 -12.89
C GLY A 83 -4.49 9.36 -12.49
N GLY A 84 -3.26 9.08 -12.05
CA GLY A 84 -2.22 10.08 -11.82
C GLY A 84 -2.37 10.88 -10.53
N SER A 85 -3.26 10.48 -9.61
CA SER A 85 -3.47 11.23 -8.38
C SER A 85 -3.98 10.39 -7.21
N VAL A 86 -4.00 11.00 -6.02
CA VAL A 86 -4.59 10.40 -4.82
C VAL A 86 -6.11 10.16 -4.94
N LYS A 87 -6.80 10.85 -5.87
CA LYS A 87 -8.26 10.79 -6.02
C LYS A 87 -8.74 9.43 -6.51
N ASP A 88 -7.88 8.62 -7.14
CA ASP A 88 -8.22 7.25 -7.53
C ASP A 88 -8.67 6.40 -6.35
N ARG A 89 -8.06 6.59 -5.17
CA ARG A 89 -8.44 5.87 -3.95
C ARG A 89 -9.86 6.18 -3.52
N ILE A 90 -10.24 7.45 -3.63
CA ILE A 90 -11.55 7.94 -3.23
C ILE A 90 -12.59 7.52 -4.27
N ALA A 91 -12.26 7.62 -5.57
CA ALA A 91 -13.12 7.17 -6.66
C ALA A 91 -13.51 5.69 -6.50
N VAL A 92 -12.54 4.81 -6.23
CA VAL A 92 -12.80 3.39 -5.93
C VAL A 92 -13.78 3.25 -4.77
N LYS A 93 -13.54 3.95 -3.65
CA LYS A 93 -14.36 3.81 -2.44
C LYS A 93 -15.78 4.32 -2.62
N ILE A 94 -15.96 5.49 -3.23
CA ILE A 94 -17.29 6.07 -3.46
C ILE A 94 -18.11 5.18 -4.39
N ILE A 95 -17.50 4.62 -5.44
CA ILE A 95 -18.21 3.74 -6.37
C ILE A 95 -18.61 2.43 -5.69
N GLU A 96 -17.69 1.79 -4.97
CA GLU A 96 -17.97 0.58 -4.18
C GLU A 96 -19.13 0.82 -3.19
N GLU A 97 -19.05 1.88 -2.39
CA GLU A 97 -20.08 2.23 -1.40
C GLU A 97 -21.44 2.53 -2.05
N ALA A 98 -21.45 3.22 -3.19
CA ALA A 98 -22.69 3.52 -3.91
C ALA A 98 -23.33 2.26 -4.50
N LEU A 99 -22.54 1.33 -5.02
CA LEU A 99 -23.03 0.03 -5.53
C LEU A 99 -23.55 -0.85 -4.38
N ASP A 100 -22.80 -0.94 -3.28
CA ASP A 100 -23.14 -1.76 -2.12
C ASP A 100 -24.42 -1.27 -1.42
N SER A 101 -24.61 0.05 -1.34
CA SER A 101 -25.82 0.66 -0.78
C SER A 101 -27.02 0.65 -1.73
N GLY A 102 -26.82 0.35 -3.02
CA GLY A 102 -27.84 0.43 -4.06
C GLY A 102 -28.14 1.86 -4.53
N ALA A 103 -27.40 2.87 -4.07
CA ALA A 103 -27.49 4.24 -4.57
C ALA A 103 -27.03 4.36 -6.04
N LEU A 104 -26.16 3.45 -6.47
CA LEU A 104 -25.74 3.27 -7.86
C LEU A 104 -26.10 1.85 -8.31
N SER A 105 -26.71 1.73 -9.47
CA SER A 105 -26.99 0.43 -10.11
C SER A 105 -25.89 0.08 -11.12
N PRO A 106 -25.68 -1.21 -11.43
CA PRO A 106 -24.81 -1.61 -12.54
C PRO A 106 -25.27 -0.96 -13.85
N GLY A 107 -24.34 -0.34 -14.58
CA GLY A 107 -24.67 0.46 -15.77
C GLY A 107 -25.14 1.89 -15.49
N GLY A 108 -25.24 2.27 -14.21
CA GLY A 108 -25.60 3.62 -13.77
C GLY A 108 -24.58 4.69 -14.18
N THR A 109 -25.00 5.94 -14.09
CA THR A 109 -24.20 7.10 -14.47
C THR A 109 -23.76 7.88 -13.23
N ILE A 110 -22.46 8.10 -13.11
CA ILE A 110 -21.85 8.96 -12.10
C ILE A 110 -21.66 10.35 -12.72
N THR A 111 -22.12 11.39 -12.03
CA THR A 111 -21.95 12.78 -12.46
C THR A 111 -21.02 13.51 -11.51
N GLU A 112 -20.00 14.20 -12.04
CA GLU A 112 -19.06 14.99 -11.23
C GLU A 112 -18.86 16.37 -11.88
N GLY A 113 -19.01 17.44 -11.09
CA GLY A 113 -18.71 18.81 -11.52
C GLY A 113 -17.31 19.22 -11.09
N SER A 114 -16.29 18.93 -11.91
CA SER A 114 -14.89 19.22 -11.56
C SER A 114 -14.00 19.34 -12.78
N ALA A 115 -13.13 20.36 -12.79
CA ALA A 115 -11.96 20.44 -13.69
C ALA A 115 -10.70 19.81 -13.05
N GLY A 116 -10.87 18.96 -12.05
CA GLY A 116 -9.79 18.48 -11.18
C GLY A 116 -9.44 17.02 -11.40
N SER A 117 -8.51 16.53 -10.57
CA SER A 117 -8.12 15.12 -10.57
C SER A 117 -9.24 14.17 -10.16
N THR A 118 -10.27 14.64 -9.45
CA THR A 118 -11.44 13.81 -9.11
C THR A 118 -12.21 13.38 -10.35
N ALA A 119 -12.44 14.29 -11.30
CA ALA A 119 -13.08 13.99 -12.57
C ALA A 119 -12.30 12.92 -13.35
N ILE A 120 -10.99 13.12 -13.50
CA ILE A 120 -10.10 12.17 -14.19
C ILE A 120 -10.14 10.80 -13.50
N SER A 121 -10.03 10.76 -12.18
CA SER A 121 -10.08 9.51 -11.40
C SER A 121 -11.41 8.79 -11.56
N LEU A 122 -12.55 9.49 -11.50
CA LEU A 122 -13.87 8.88 -11.69
C LEU A 122 -14.07 8.39 -13.13
N ALA A 123 -13.65 9.18 -14.13
CA ALA A 123 -13.72 8.79 -15.54
C ALA A 123 -12.87 7.54 -15.84
N ASN A 124 -11.70 7.41 -15.21
CA ASN A 124 -10.81 6.26 -15.37
C ASN A 124 -11.30 5.00 -14.64
N ILE A 125 -11.91 5.16 -13.46
CA ILE A 125 -12.30 4.04 -12.60
C ILE A 125 -13.73 3.53 -12.86
N ALA A 126 -14.69 4.41 -13.16
CA ALA A 126 -16.09 4.02 -13.36
C ALA A 126 -16.31 2.92 -14.42
N PRO A 127 -15.63 2.92 -15.59
CA PRO A 127 -15.79 1.87 -16.58
C PRO A 127 -15.37 0.49 -16.08
N ALA A 128 -14.43 0.42 -15.13
CA ALA A 128 -14.00 -0.85 -14.53
C ALA A 128 -15.09 -1.50 -13.66
N TYR A 129 -16.06 -0.71 -13.20
CA TYR A 129 -17.28 -1.18 -12.51
C TYR A 129 -18.49 -1.28 -13.44
N GLY A 130 -18.31 -1.11 -14.75
CA GLY A 130 -19.41 -1.09 -15.73
C GLY A 130 -20.32 0.13 -15.60
N CYS A 131 -19.86 1.20 -14.95
CA CYS A 131 -20.60 2.44 -14.78
C CYS A 131 -20.17 3.47 -15.83
N LYS A 132 -21.07 4.40 -16.16
CA LYS A 132 -20.75 5.56 -17.00
C LYS A 132 -20.29 6.72 -16.13
N CYS A 133 -19.43 7.59 -16.65
CA CYS A 133 -19.04 8.82 -15.99
C CYS A 133 -19.37 10.01 -16.90
N HIS A 134 -20.03 11.02 -16.35
CA HIS A 134 -20.33 12.27 -17.00
C HIS A 134 -19.74 13.43 -16.19
N VAL A 135 -18.70 14.05 -16.74
CA VAL A 135 -18.00 15.14 -16.07
C VAL A 135 -18.48 16.47 -16.64
N VAL A 136 -18.81 17.40 -15.77
CA VAL A 136 -19.11 18.79 -16.12
C VAL A 136 -17.90 19.65 -15.75
N ILE A 137 -17.35 20.34 -16.73
CA ILE A 137 -16.16 21.19 -16.61
C ILE A 137 -16.53 22.61 -17.07
N PRO A 138 -16.07 23.68 -16.39
CA PRO A 138 -16.21 25.04 -16.90
C PRO A 138 -15.41 25.24 -18.20
N ASP A 139 -15.83 26.19 -19.02
CA ASP A 139 -15.27 26.50 -20.33
C ASP A 139 -13.86 27.11 -20.28
N ASP A 140 -13.45 27.64 -19.13
CA ASP A 140 -12.12 28.21 -18.87
C ASP A 140 -11.08 27.18 -18.38
N ALA A 141 -11.45 25.91 -18.25
CA ALA A 141 -10.54 24.87 -17.79
C ALA A 141 -9.44 24.55 -18.82
N ALA A 142 -8.26 24.20 -18.31
CA ALA A 142 -7.12 23.82 -19.15
C ALA A 142 -7.45 22.63 -20.08
N ILE A 143 -7.15 22.80 -21.37
CA ILE A 143 -7.46 21.85 -22.46
C ILE A 143 -6.96 20.42 -22.16
N GLU A 144 -5.78 20.31 -21.54
CA GLU A 144 -5.16 19.03 -21.17
C GLU A 144 -6.11 18.17 -20.33
N LYS A 145 -6.94 18.79 -19.48
CA LYS A 145 -7.88 18.07 -18.61
C LYS A 145 -9.17 17.68 -19.32
N CYS A 146 -9.55 18.40 -20.38
CA CYS A 146 -10.71 18.08 -21.21
C CYS A 146 -10.40 16.96 -22.22
N SER A 147 -9.11 16.78 -22.55
CA SER A 147 -8.66 15.83 -23.59
C SER A 147 -8.30 14.43 -23.05
N LEU A 148 -8.38 14.24 -21.73
CA LEU A 148 -8.10 12.99 -21.02
C LEU A 148 -9.39 12.23 -20.72
#